data_AF-A6E7I9-F1
#
_entry.id   AF-A6E7I9-F1
#
_cell.length_a   1.000
_cell.length_b   1.000
_cell.length_c   1.000
_cell.angle_alpha   90.00
_cell.angle_beta   90.00
_cell.angle_gamma   90.00
#
_symmetry.space_group_name_H-M   'P 1'
#
loop_
_entity.id
_entity.type
_entity.pdbx_description
1 polymer ?
#
loop_
_entity_poly.entity_id
_entity_poly.type
_entity_poly.pdbx_seq_one_letter_code
_entity_poly.pdbx_strand_id
1 'polypeptide(L)' 'MSDKDIQYLKEIAIARLEEAKRMTKTQAIRSLNDAGILTTKGQFKKNYQPLEEIVAK' A
#
# COMPACT_ATOMS: atom_id res chain seq x y z
N MET A 1 -3.82 -16.64 -1.05
CA MET A 1 -2.73 -15.83 -1.63
C MET A 1 -1.49 -16.70 -1.62
N SER A 2 -0.93 -16.95 -2.79
CA SER A 2 0.32 -17.69 -2.97
C SER A 2 1.53 -16.74 -2.91
N ASP A 3 2.73 -17.30 -2.76
CA ASP A 3 3.97 -16.51 -2.80
C ASP A 3 4.12 -15.74 -4.12
N LYS A 4 3.62 -16.31 -5.23
CA LYS A 4 3.58 -15.64 -6.53
C LYS A 4 2.68 -14.40 -6.51
N ASP A 5 1.52 -14.49 -5.85
CA ASP A 5 0.60 -13.35 -5.73
C ASP A 5 1.21 -12.24 -4.88
N ILE A 6 1.90 -12.59 -3.79
CA ILE A 6 2.63 -11.61 -2.94
C ILE A 6 3.73 -10.93 -3.74
N GLN A 7 4.50 -11.71 -4.50
CA GLN A 7 5.59 -11.18 -5.31
C GLN A 7 5.06 -10.21 -6.38
N TYR A 8 3.97 -10.56 -7.04
CA TYR A 8 3.31 -9.70 -8.02
C TYR A 8 2.81 -8.40 -7.41
N LEU A 9 2.21 -8.45 -6.21
CA LEU A 9 1.77 -7.26 -5.49
C LEU A 9 2.94 -6.32 -5.13
N LYS A 10 4.10 -6.88 -4.73
CA LYS A 10 5.32 -6.10 -4.49
C LYS A 10 5.81 -5.40 -5.76
N GLU A 11 5.82 -6.09 -6.89
CA GLU A 11 6.25 -5.53 -8.17
C GLU A 11 5.38 -4.35 -8.60
N ILE A 12 4.06 -4.48 -8.47
CA ILE A 12 3.12 -3.37 -8.74
C ILE A 12 3.41 -2.18 -7.82
N ALA A 13 3.59 -2.42 -6.52
CA ALA A 13 3.85 -1.35 -5.57
C ALA A 13 5.16 -0.61 -5.88
N ILE A 14 6.23 -1.34 -6.22
CA ILE A 14 7.53 -0.76 -6.61
C ILE A 14 7.37 0.10 -7.87
N ALA A 15 6.70 -0.42 -8.91
CA ALA A 15 6.49 0.32 -10.14
C ALA A 15 5.77 1.67 -9.91
N ARG A 16 4.72 1.65 -9.06
CA ARG A 16 3.97 2.86 -8.71
C ARG A 16 4.79 3.86 -7.89
N LEU A 17 5.69 3.39 -7.03
CA LEU A 17 6.62 4.26 -6.30
C LEU A 17 7.64 4.91 -7.25
N GLU A 18 8.16 4.19 -8.24
CA GLU A 18 9.06 4.75 -9.25
C GLU A 18 8.35 5.80 -10.14
N GLU A 19 7.08 5.58 -10.49
CA GLU A 19 6.27 6.59 -11.18
C GLU A 19 6.09 7.85 -10.34
N ALA A 20 5.81 7.69 -9.04
CA ALA A 20 5.61 8.81 -8.13
C ALA A 20 6.86 9.71 -7.97
N LYS A 21 8.07 9.17 -8.14
CA LYS A 21 9.32 9.98 -8.12
C LYS A 21 9.38 11.04 -9.21
N ARG A 22 8.69 10.81 -10.34
CA ARG A 22 8.65 11.74 -11.49
C ARG A 22 7.53 12.77 -11.37
N MET A 23 6.73 12.71 -10.30
CA MET A 23 5.58 13.60 -10.08
C MET A 23 5.93 14.70 -9.08
N THR A 24 5.13 15.77 -9.07
CA THR A 24 5.19 16.74 -7.97
C THR A 24 4.71 16.09 -6.67
N LYS A 25 5.16 16.61 -5.52
CA LYS A 25 4.81 16.07 -4.19
C LYS A 25 3.30 15.83 -4.01
N THR A 26 2.47 16.78 -4.42
CA THR A 26 1.01 16.69 -4.31
C THR A 26 0.44 15.58 -5.21
N GLN A 27 0.92 15.47 -6.45
CA GLN A 27 0.50 14.44 -7.39
C GLN A 27 0.93 13.04 -6.94
N ALA A 28 2.16 12.92 -6.42
CA ALA A 28 2.68 11.67 -5.86
C ALA A 28 1.84 11.18 -4.67
N ILE A 29 1.53 12.06 -3.72
CA ILE A 29 0.69 11.72 -2.56
C ILE A 29 -0.70 11.27 -2.99
N ARG A 30 -1.33 11.97 -3.94
CA ARG A 30 -2.65 11.60 -4.46
C ARG A 30 -2.61 10.25 -5.18
N SER A 31 -1.66 10.06 -6.10
CA SER A 31 -1.49 8.83 -6.87
C SER A 31 -1.26 7.61 -5.97
N LEU A 32 -0.39 7.75 -4.95
CA LEU A 32 -0.08 6.67 -4.03
C LEU A 32 -1.23 6.37 -3.05
N ASN A 33 -2.01 7.39 -2.66
CA ASN A 33 -3.25 7.18 -1.89
C ASN A 33 -4.33 6.47 -2.73
N ASP A 34 -4.53 6.89 -3.98
CA ASP A 34 -5.51 6.30 -4.90
C ASP A 34 -5.15 4.84 -5.22
N ALA A 35 -3.85 4.54 -5.32
CA ALA A 35 -3.34 3.18 -5.47
C ALA A 35 -3.40 2.34 -4.18
N GLY A 36 -3.82 2.91 -3.05
CA GLY A 36 -3.87 2.23 -1.75
C GLY A 36 -2.49 1.88 -1.16
N ILE A 37 -1.40 2.44 -1.70
CA ILE A 37 -0.02 2.23 -1.25
C ILE A 37 0.30 3.12 -0.05
N LEU A 38 -0.15 4.38 -0.10
CA LEU A 38 -0.13 5.29 1.03
C LEU A 38 -1.52 5.36 1.64
N THR A 39 -1.59 5.44 2.96
CA THR A 39 -2.79 5.80 3.69
C THR A 39 -2.55 7.14 4.37
N THR A 40 -3.51 8.06 4.29
CA THR A 40 -3.45 9.30 5.06
C THR A 40 -3.26 8.98 6.55
N LYS A 41 -2.17 9.49 7.14
CA LYS A 41 -1.89 9.36 8.58
C LYS A 41 -3.15 9.78 9.36
N GLY A 42 -3.79 8.83 10.04
CA GLY A 42 -4.98 9.08 10.86
C GLY A 42 -6.13 8.10 10.67
N GLN A 43 -6.15 7.32 9.59
CA GLN A 43 -7.06 6.18 9.47
C GLN A 43 -6.25 4.93 9.13
N PHE A 44 -5.75 4.26 10.17
CA PHE A 44 -5.53 2.81 10.11
C PHE A 44 -6.89 2.18 9.76
N LYS A 45 -7.21 2.07 8.47
CA LYS A 45 -8.40 1.38 8.02
C LYS A 45 -8.26 -0.06 8.49
N LYS A 46 -9.24 -0.49 9.29
CA LYS A 46 -9.51 -1.79 9.93
C LYS A 46 -8.97 -3.07 9.24
N ASN A 47 -8.62 -3.01 7.96
CA ASN A 47 -8.18 -4.13 7.14
C ASN A 47 -6.71 -4.53 7.37
N TYR A 48 -5.93 -3.77 8.13
CA TYR A 48 -4.58 -4.10 8.56
C TYR A 48 -4.44 -4.06 10.09
N GLN A 49 -5.43 -4.60 10.82
CA GLN A 49 -5.14 -5.03 12.20
C GLN A 49 -3.92 -5.98 12.15
N PRO A 50 -2.99 -5.90 13.12
CA PRO A 50 -1.90 -6.87 13.19
C PRO A 50 -2.51 -8.27 13.15
N LEU A 51 -2.00 -9.13 12.26
CA LEU A 51 -2.48 -10.52 12.11
C LEU A 51 -2.49 -11.27 13.46
N GLU A 52 -1.70 -10.80 14.42
CA GLU A 52 -1.65 -11.24 15.82
C GLU A 52 -3.00 -11.12 16.56
N GLU A 53 -3.86 -10.14 16.25
CA GLU A 53 -5.17 -9.97 16.90
C GLU A 53 -6.25 -10.91 16.35
N ILE A 54 -6.11 -11.42 15.13
CA ILE A 54 -7.09 -12.29 14.48
C ILE A 54 -6.91 -13.76 14.91
N VAL A 55 -5.68 -14.16 15.23
CA VAL A 55 -5.35 -15.53 15.66
C VAL A 55 -5.63 -15.75 17.15
N ALA A 56 -5.89 -14.70 17.92
CA ALA A 56 -6.14 -14.74 19.36
C ALA A 56 -7.62 -14.92 19.77
N LYS A 57 -8.52 -15.27 18.84
CA LYS A 57 -9.95 -15.53 19.12
C LYS A 57 -10.37 -16.96 18.82
#